data_AF-A0A3A0E8E8-F1
#
_entry.id   AF-A0A3A0E8E8-F1
#
_cell.length_a   1.000
_cell.length_b   1.000
_cell.length_c   1.000
_cell.angle_alpha   90.00
_cell.angle_beta   90.00
_cell.angle_gamma   90.00
#
_symmetry.space_group_name_H-M   'P 1'
#
loop_
_entity.id
_entity.type
_entity.pdbx_description
1 polymer ?
#
loop_
_entity_poly.entity_id
_entity_poly.type
_entity_poly.pdbx_seq_one_letter_code
_entity_poly.pdbx_strand_id
1 'polypeptide(L)'
;MHRVGIAFKSPLSPQAVFEQYIEPLRTALETVHAGIYSNYLRQVGERDAGETDEHLIVFIVHDFQAALRLLRLELQRIGVPGEATFHNLDPSEPMY
;
A
#
# COMPACT_ATOMS: atom_id res chain seq x y z
N MET A 1 -10.46 10.81 -8.68
CA MET A 1 -9.48 10.55 -7.60
C MET A 1 -9.91 9.25 -6.99
N HIS A 2 -9.07 8.23 -7.12
CA HIS A 2 -9.35 6.87 -6.70
C HIS A 2 -8.55 6.50 -5.46
N ARG A 3 -8.99 5.48 -4.72
CA ARG A 3 -8.29 5.00 -3.52
C ARG A 3 -7.83 3.56 -3.71
N VAL A 4 -6.52 3.37 -3.68
CA VAL A 4 -5.89 2.05 -3.73
C VAL A 4 -5.44 1.67 -2.32
N GLY A 5 -5.94 0.56 -1.80
CA GLY A 5 -5.44 -0.07 -0.59
C GLY A 5 -4.45 -1.19 -0.92
N ILE A 6 -3.38 -1.32 -0.14
CA ILE A 6 -2.43 -2.44 -0.20
C ILE A 6 -2.34 -3.04 1.18
N ALA A 7 -2.88 -4.24 1.35
CA ALA A 7 -2.83 -5.00 2.60
C ALA A 7 -1.74 -6.07 2.51
N PHE A 8 -0.90 -6.19 3.54
CA PHE A 8 0.07 -7.28 3.65
C PHE A 8 0.41 -7.54 5.11
N LYS A 9 0.93 -8.74 5.40
CA LYS A 9 1.39 -9.12 6.73
C LYS A 9 2.89 -8.99 6.81
N SER A 10 3.38 -8.35 7.88
CA SER A 10 4.81 -8.17 8.08
C SER A 10 5.16 -8.04 9.56
N PRO A 11 6.28 -8.65 10.02
CA PRO A 11 6.78 -8.44 11.38
C PRO A 11 7.43 -7.05 11.57
N LEU A 12 7.48 -6.24 10.51
CA LEU A 12 8.10 -4.93 10.53
C LEU A 12 7.29 -3.94 11.37
N SER A 13 8.02 -3.07 12.06
CA SER A 13 7.40 -1.96 12.77
C SER A 13 6.77 -0.96 11.79
N PRO A 14 5.78 -0.16 12.23
CA PRO A 14 5.20 0.94 11.46
C PRO A 14 6.22 1.82 10.74
N GLN A 15 7.31 2.16 11.42
CA GLN A 15 8.36 3.02 10.88
C GLN A 15 9.18 2.29 9.81
N ALA A 16 9.53 1.03 10.04
CA ALA A 16 10.22 0.22 9.04
C ALA A 16 9.35 0.00 7.79
N VAL A 17 8.04 -0.20 7.96
CA VAL A 17 7.09 -0.27 6.84
C VAL A 17 7.05 1.04 6.06
N PHE A 18 7.09 2.17 6.77
CA PHE A 18 7.12 3.49 6.14
C PHE A 18 8.36 3.68 5.27
N GLU A 19 9.54 3.42 5.83
CA GLU A 19 10.82 3.61 5.14
C GLU A 19 11.01 2.60 3.99
N GLN A 20 10.59 1.35 4.18
CA GLN A 20 10.85 0.27 3.23
C GLN A 20 9.84 0.23 2.07
N TYR A 21 8.58 0.56 2.31
CA TYR A 21 7.51 0.44 1.29
C TYR A 21 6.86 1.77 0.96
N ILE A 22 6.42 2.53 1.97
CA ILE A 22 5.60 3.73 1.74
C ILE A 22 6.42 4.81 1.01
N GLU A 23 7.63 5.11 1.47
CA GLU A 23 8.51 6.12 0.89
C GLU A 23 8.85 5.83 -0.58
N PRO A 24 9.35 4.64 -0.96
CA PRO A 24 9.63 4.32 -2.36
C PRO A 24 8.38 4.35 -3.26
N LEU A 25 7.26 3.80 -2.78
CA LEU A 25 6.00 3.81 -3.54
C LEU A 25 5.49 5.25 -3.75
N ARG A 26 5.74 6.13 -2.76
CA ARG A 26 5.40 7.56 -2.85
C ARG A 26 6.18 8.24 -3.92
N THR A 27 7.50 8.12 -3.86
CA THR A 27 8.38 8.72 -4.85
C THR A 27 8.01 8.25 -6.25
N ALA A 28 7.67 6.97 -6.42
CA ALA A 28 7.27 6.44 -7.71
C ALA A 28 5.96 7.06 -8.23
N LEU A 29 4.91 7.15 -7.38
CA LEU A 29 3.63 7.77 -7.75
C LEU A 29 3.74 9.28 -8.02
N GLU A 30 4.56 10.00 -7.27
CA GLU A 30 4.82 11.43 -7.48
C GLU A 30 5.55 11.67 -8.81
N THR A 31 6.53 10.83 -9.14
CA THR A 31 7.34 10.93 -10.35
C THR A 31 6.49 10.83 -11.63
N VAL A 32 5.46 10.00 -11.62
CA VAL A 32 4.54 9.84 -12.76
C VAL A 32 3.28 10.72 -12.66
N HIS A 33 3.20 11.60 -11.66
CA HIS A 33 2.03 12.44 -11.35
C HIS A 33 0.73 11.64 -11.19
N ALA A 34 0.84 10.42 -10.68
CA ALA A 34 -0.28 9.48 -10.60
C ALA A 34 -1.12 9.62 -9.32
N GLY A 35 -0.79 10.48 -8.35
CA GLY A 35 -1.59 10.62 -7.12
C GLY A 35 -1.08 11.59 -6.04
N ILE A 36 -1.92 11.84 -5.03
CA ILE A 36 -1.66 12.64 -3.81
C ILE A 36 -1.86 11.75 -2.57
N TYR A 37 -1.05 11.91 -1.53
CA TYR A 37 -0.86 10.92 -0.47
C TYR A 37 -1.76 11.07 0.77
N SER A 38 -2.24 9.94 1.32
CA SER A 38 -2.71 9.85 2.71
C SER A 38 -2.40 8.46 3.28
N ASN A 39 -1.35 8.37 4.11
CA ASN A 39 -0.98 7.13 4.76
C ASN A 39 -1.87 6.90 5.98
N TYR A 40 -2.68 5.84 5.94
CA TYR A 40 -3.36 5.33 7.13
C TYR A 40 -2.84 3.93 7.42
N LEU A 41 -1.89 3.84 8.35
CA LEU A 41 -1.44 2.55 8.87
C LEU A 41 -2.44 2.08 9.92
N ARG A 42 -3.18 1.00 9.63
CA ARG A 42 -4.02 0.32 10.63
C ARG A 42 -3.33 -0.96 11.06
N GLN A 43 -2.76 -0.98 12.28
CA GLN A 43 -2.37 -2.24 12.92
C GLN A 43 -3.63 -2.90 13.50
N VAL A 44 -3.96 -4.10 13.03
CA VAL A 44 -5.00 -4.95 13.61
C VAL A 44 -4.30 -6.20 14.17
N GLY A 45 -3.96 -6.15 15.46
CA GLY A 45 -3.35 -7.26 16.18
C GLY A 45 -3.30 -6.95 17.66
N GLU A 46 -4.01 -7.74 18.48
CA GLU A 46 -3.72 -7.80 19.91
C GLU A 46 -2.29 -8.35 20.05
N ARG A 47 -1.42 -7.62 20.75
CA ARG A 47 0.00 -7.92 20.87
C ARG A 47 0.22 -9.28 21.55
N ASP A 48 0.32 -10.34 20.76
CA ASP A 48 1.02 -11.56 21.15
C ASP A 48 2.41 -11.57 20.47
N ALA A 49 3.44 -11.72 21.28
CA ALA A 49 4.84 -11.60 20.89
C ALA A 49 5.24 -12.73 19.92
N GLY A 50 5.13 -12.47 18.62
CA GLY A 50 5.54 -13.41 17.56
C GLY A 50 4.72 -13.35 16.27
N GLU A 51 3.58 -12.65 16.25
CA GLU A 51 2.71 -12.59 15.08
C GLU A 51 3.05 -11.41 14.15
N THR A 52 2.94 -11.66 12.84
CA THR A 52 3.07 -10.63 11.81
C THR A 52 1.86 -9.71 11.84
N ASP A 53 2.08 -8.42 12.08
CA ASP A 53 1.02 -7.42 11.99
C ASP A 53 0.48 -7.32 10.56
N GLU A 54 -0.84 -7.15 10.43
CA GLU A 54 -1.43 -6.74 9.17
C GLU A 54 -1.27 -5.22 9.00
N HIS A 55 -0.70 -4.83 7.87
CA HIS A 55 -0.48 -3.45 7.47
C HIS A 55 -1.36 -3.15 6.26
N LEU A 56 -2.17 -2.10 6.36
CA LEU A 56 -2.89 -1.52 5.23
C LEU A 56 -2.23 -0.19 4.87
N ILE A 57 -1.80 -0.03 3.62
CA ILE A 57 -1.33 1.23 3.05
C ILE A 57 -2.41 1.75 2.10
N VAL A 58 -2.69 3.05 2.12
CA VAL A 58 -3.70 3.67 1.25
C VAL A 58 -3.06 4.77 0.42
N PHE A 59 -3.35 4.78 -0.88
CA PHE A 59 -2.93 5.82 -1.81
C PHE A 59 -4.13 6.44 -2.50
N ILE A 60 -4.15 7.78 -2.61
CA ILE A 60 -5.14 8.49 -3.42
C ILE A 60 -4.49 8.81 -4.77
N VAL A 61 -5.09 8.31 -5.84
CA VAL A 61 -4.49 8.31 -7.18
C VAL A 61 -5.41 8.99 -8.19
N HIS A 62 -4.84 9.59 -9.22
CA HIS A 62 -5.62 10.24 -10.28
C HIS A 62 -6.15 9.21 -11.29
N ASP A 63 -5.31 8.25 -11.66
CA ASP A 63 -5.62 7.14 -12.57
C ASP A 63 -5.40 5.82 -11.83
N PHE A 64 -6.48 5.08 -11.58
CA PHE A 64 -6.44 3.84 -10.85
C PHE A 64 -5.64 2.75 -11.55
N GLN A 65 -5.82 2.57 -12.87
CA GLN A 65 -5.17 1.48 -13.61
C GLN A 65 -3.67 1.72 -13.74
N ALA A 66 -3.29 2.96 -14.08
CA ALA A 66 -1.88 3.33 -14.18
C ALA A 66 -1.18 3.20 -12.81
N ALA A 67 -1.82 3.69 -11.75
CA ALA A 67 -1.27 3.58 -10.41
C ALA A 67 -1.17 2.13 -9.93
N LEU A 68 -2.20 1.30 -10.14
CA LEU A 68 -2.17 -0.11 -9.73
C LEU A 68 -1.06 -0.89 -10.44
N ARG A 69 -0.85 -0.64 -11.75
CA ARG A 69 0.24 -1.25 -12.50
C ARG A 69 1.60 -0.84 -11.97
N LEU A 70 1.79 0.45 -11.67
CA LEU A 70 3.04 0.98 -11.13
C LEU A 70 3.31 0.46 -9.72
N LEU A 71 2.31 0.48 -8.85
CA LEU A 71 2.41 -0.03 -7.47
C LEU A 71 2.78 -1.50 -7.44
N ARG A 72 2.19 -2.34 -8.33
CA ARG A 72 2.59 -3.74 -8.47
C ARG A 72 4.05 -3.90 -8.89
N LEU A 73 4.50 -3.12 -9.87
CA LEU A 73 5.86 -3.19 -10.39
C LEU A 73 6.89 -2.77 -9.34
N GLU A 74 6.63 -1.67 -8.64
CA GLU A 74 7.52 -1.19 -7.58
C GLU A 74 7.53 -2.12 -6.37
N LEU A 75 6.38 -2.69 -5.97
CA LEU A 75 6.35 -3.70 -4.92
C LEU A 75 7.13 -4.96 -5.29
N GLN A 76 7.04 -5.43 -6.54
CA GLN A 76 7.87 -6.53 -7.04
C GLN A 76 9.37 -6.20 -6.98
N ARG A 77 9.74 -4.96 -7.31
CA ARG A 77 11.12 -4.49 -7.29
C ARG A 77 11.70 -4.36 -5.87
N ILE A 78 10.90 -3.85 -4.93
CA ILE A 78 11.29 -3.69 -3.52
C ILE A 78 11.39 -5.05 -2.81
N GLY A 79 10.65 -6.05 -3.30
CA GLY A 79 10.53 -7.36 -2.70
C GLY A 79 9.27 -7.39 -1.83
N VAL A 80 8.23 -8.08 -2.31
CA VAL A 80 6.93 -8.10 -1.64
C VAL A 80 7.02 -8.87 -0.32
N PRO A 81 6.55 -8.30 0.80
CA PRO A 81 6.33 -9.05 2.03
C PRO A 81 5.11 -9.96 1.85
N GLY A 82 5.32 -11.21 1.43
CA GLY A 82 4.27 -12.23 1.36
C GLY A 82 3.10 -11.91 0.41
N GLU A 83 1.92 -12.49 0.69
CA GLU A 83 0.68 -12.31 -0.07
C GLU A 83 0.11 -10.88 0.06
N ALA A 84 0.72 -9.90 -0.62
CA ALA A 84 0.17 -8.54 -0.68
C ALA A 84 -1.11 -8.51 -1.52
N THR A 85 -2.20 -8.00 -0.94
CA THR A 85 -3.51 -7.88 -1.59
C THR A 85 -3.80 -6.42 -1.92
N PHE A 86 -4.27 -6.17 -3.14
CA PHE A 86 -4.68 -4.83 -3.58
C PHE A 86 -6.19 -4.70 -3.48
N HIS A 87 -6.65 -3.58 -2.92
CA HIS A 87 -8.06 -3.27 -2.72
C HIS A 87 -8.41 -1.97 -3.46
N ASN A 88 -9.54 -1.97 -4.17
CA ASN A 88 -10.19 -0.72 -4.55
C ASN A 88 -11.03 -0.26 -3.34
N LEU A 89 -10.67 0.90 -2.76
CA LEU A 89 -11.33 1.45 -1.58
C LEU A 89 -12.36 2.53 -1.94
N ASP A 90 -12.68 2.71 -3.22
CA ASP A 90 -13.74 3.61 -3.64
C ASP A 90 -15.12 2.92 -3.57
N PRO A 91 -16.07 3.46 -2.78
CA PRO A 91 -17.39 2.85 -2.60
C PRO A 91 -18.30 2.93 -3.84
N SER A 92 -17.90 3.67 -4.88
CA SER A 92 -18.71 3.91 -6.09
C SER A 92 -18.33 3.07 -7.30
N GLU A 93 -17.28 2.24 -7.24
CA GLU A 93 -16.87 1.37 -8.36
C GLU A 93 -16.71 -0.09 -7.90
N PRO A 94 -17.68 -0.97 -8.20
CA PRO A 94 -17.56 -2.38 -7.86
C PRO A 94 -16.54 -3.04 -8.80
N MET A 95 -15.39 -3.41 -8.24
CA MET A 95 -14.38 -4.37 -8.74
C MET A 95 -14.09 -4.35 -10.25
N TYR A 96 -12.96 -3.72 -10.63
CA TYR A 96 -12.27 -3.98 -11.89
C TYR A 96 -11.11 -4.96 -11.69
#